data_AF-A0A2X2YME3-F1
#
_entry.id   AF-A0A2X2YME3-F1
#
_cell.length_a   1.000
_cell.length_b   1.000
_cell.length_c   1.000
_cell.angle_alpha   90.00
_cell.angle_beta   90.00
_cell.angle_gamma   90.00
#
_symmetry.space_group_name_H-M   'P 1'
#
loop_
_entity.id
_entity.type
_entity.pdbx_description
1 polymer ?
#
loop_
_entity_poly.entity_id
_entity_poly.type
_entity_poly.pdbx_seq_one_letter_code
_entity_poly.pdbx_strand_id
1 'polypeptide(L)'
;MKNIFTLTFLALSCLSTHAIASEKLAGNEILAVQKGGVPDKIYENNKPHLRIATYNIGKNEASENVADFTSLNAAIKKIAADIIAVPEVDNKTARSQKIDQLKTIADANNYHYAFGKALDFDGGEYGLGILSKYKIQHTQVINLPSGDAEQRVALLAQIAVPGFDTPVLVMVTPP
;
A
#
# COMPACT_ATOMS: atom_id res chain seq x y z
N MET A 1 -51.08 40.22 -33.48
CA MET A 1 -50.16 40.46 -32.35
C MET A 1 -49.55 39.14 -31.92
N LYS A 2 -48.22 39.05 -32.02
CA LYS A 2 -47.25 38.15 -31.35
C LYS A 2 -47.59 36.66 -31.10
N ASN A 3 -46.82 35.82 -31.80
CA ASN A 3 -46.40 34.44 -31.50
C ASN A 3 -46.10 34.19 -30.02
N ILE A 4 -46.18 32.93 -29.57
CA ILE A 4 -45.13 32.25 -28.77
C ILE A 4 -45.33 30.72 -28.86
N PHE A 5 -44.30 30.05 -29.39
CA PHE A 5 -44.04 28.61 -29.32
C PHE A 5 -43.70 28.24 -27.86
N THR A 6 -44.24 27.14 -27.35
CA THR A 6 -43.71 26.53 -26.12
C THR A 6 -43.03 25.21 -26.47
N LEU A 7 -41.70 25.25 -26.49
CA LEU A 7 -40.80 24.13 -26.70
C LEU A 7 -40.47 23.52 -25.33
N THR A 8 -40.98 22.33 -25.03
CA THR A 8 -40.71 21.66 -23.76
C THR A 8 -39.30 21.06 -23.78
N PHE A 9 -38.36 21.71 -23.10
CA PHE A 9 -37.02 21.19 -22.83
C PHE A 9 -37.11 20.11 -21.75
N LEU A 10 -36.81 18.86 -22.10
CA LEU A 10 -36.62 17.78 -21.14
C LEU A 10 -35.20 17.90 -20.56
N ALA A 11 -35.07 18.51 -19.39
CA ALA A 11 -33.80 18.62 -18.69
C ALA A 11 -33.39 17.25 -18.13
N LEU A 12 -32.31 16.70 -18.68
CA LEU A 12 -31.64 15.50 -18.23
C LEU A 12 -30.98 15.80 -16.87
N SER A 13 -31.56 15.31 -15.77
CA SER A 13 -30.95 15.42 -14.45
C SER A 13 -29.70 14.53 -14.39
N CYS A 14 -28.53 15.19 -14.37
CA CYS A 14 -27.27 14.55 -14.07
C CYS A 14 -27.35 13.89 -12.68
N LEU A 15 -27.20 12.57 -12.62
CA LEU A 15 -26.82 11.90 -11.38
C LEU A 15 -25.39 12.36 -11.03
N SER A 16 -25.28 13.28 -10.08
CA SER A 16 -24.03 13.53 -9.38
C SER A 16 -23.72 12.30 -8.53
N THR A 17 -22.84 11.45 -9.02
CA THR A 17 -22.14 10.49 -8.17
C THR A 17 -21.36 11.29 -7.14
N HIS A 18 -21.92 11.36 -5.93
CA HIS A 18 -21.14 11.81 -4.79
C HIS A 18 -20.05 10.76 -4.62
N ALA A 19 -18.84 11.11 -5.05
CA ALA A 19 -17.64 10.43 -4.63
C ALA A 19 -17.61 10.54 -3.10
N ILE A 20 -18.03 9.49 -2.42
CA ILE A 20 -17.77 9.35 -0.98
C ILE A 20 -16.26 9.20 -0.90
N ALA A 21 -15.58 10.32 -0.62
CA ALA A 21 -14.22 10.28 -0.15
C ALA A 21 -14.23 9.35 1.06
N SER A 22 -13.51 8.22 0.94
CA SER A 22 -13.30 7.31 2.07
C SER A 22 -12.81 8.15 3.25
N GLU A 23 -13.57 8.18 4.33
CA GLU A 23 -13.15 8.89 5.53
C GLU A 23 -11.77 8.37 5.96
N LYS A 24 -10.94 9.29 6.42
CA LYS A 24 -9.60 9.01 6.90
C LYS A 24 -9.73 8.29 8.24
N LEU A 25 -9.72 6.96 8.19
CA LEU A 25 -9.87 6.08 9.36
C LEU A 25 -8.88 6.48 10.46
N ALA A 26 -9.38 6.63 11.69
CA ALA A 26 -8.63 7.13 12.85
C ALA A 26 -7.60 6.15 13.44
N GLY A 27 -7.22 5.11 12.68
CA GLY A 27 -6.16 4.17 13.03
C GLY A 27 -6.51 3.11 14.08
N ASN A 28 -7.60 3.29 14.81
CA ASN A 28 -8.24 2.30 15.67
C ASN A 28 -9.17 1.35 14.88
N GLU A 29 -9.62 1.72 13.68
CA GLU A 29 -10.53 0.89 12.88
C GLU A 29 -9.85 -0.29 12.20
N ILE A 30 -8.56 -0.18 11.87
CA ILE A 30 -7.80 -1.32 11.32
C ILE A 30 -7.59 -2.41 12.38
N LEU A 31 -7.57 -2.02 13.66
CA LEU A 31 -7.19 -2.85 14.81
C LEU A 31 -8.35 -3.05 15.81
N ALA A 32 -9.60 -2.72 15.44
CA ALA A 32 -10.73 -2.82 16.36
C ALA A 32 -10.95 -4.28 16.76
N VAL A 33 -10.48 -4.64 17.96
CA VAL A 33 -10.60 -6.01 18.49
C VAL A 33 -12.05 -6.28 18.85
N GLN A 34 -12.65 -7.30 18.24
CA GLN A 34 -13.94 -7.81 18.70
C GLN A 34 -13.77 -8.47 20.07
N LYS A 35 -14.51 -7.97 21.07
CA LYS A 35 -14.52 -8.53 22.42
C LYS A 35 -15.00 -9.99 22.36
N GLY A 36 -14.14 -10.93 22.75
CA GLY A 36 -14.39 -12.38 22.65
C GLY A 36 -13.52 -13.10 21.63
N GLY A 37 -12.76 -12.36 20.80
CA GLY A 37 -11.93 -12.93 19.74
C GLY A 37 -12.76 -13.49 18.58
N VAL A 38 -12.08 -13.85 17.50
CA VAL A 38 -12.68 -14.64 16.42
C VAL A 38 -12.25 -16.09 16.66
N PRO A 39 -13.16 -17.06 16.81
CA PRO A 39 -12.77 -18.47 16.92
C PRO A 39 -11.89 -18.87 15.73
N ASP A 40 -10.81 -19.62 16.00
CA ASP A 40 -9.93 -20.09 14.95
C ASP A 40 -10.72 -20.93 13.94
N LYS A 41 -10.66 -20.52 12.67
CA LYS A 41 -11.28 -21.27 11.59
C LYS A 41 -10.33 -22.38 11.12
N ILE A 42 -10.77 -23.63 11.28
CA ILE A 42 -10.05 -24.80 10.77
C ILE A 42 -10.55 -25.11 9.36
N TYR A 43 -9.65 -25.06 8.39
CA TYR A 43 -9.95 -25.45 7.00
C TYR A 43 -9.55 -26.91 6.79
N GLU A 44 -10.53 -27.82 6.71
CA GLU A 44 -10.29 -29.23 6.40
C GLU A 44 -9.98 -29.45 4.92
N ASN A 45 -10.63 -28.69 4.03
CA ASN A 45 -10.47 -28.75 2.57
C ASN A 45 -10.30 -27.33 2.00
N ASN A 46 -9.70 -27.21 0.80
CA ASN A 46 -9.49 -25.93 0.10
C ASN A 46 -8.80 -24.86 0.97
N LYS A 47 -7.74 -25.25 1.67
CA LYS A 47 -6.96 -24.36 2.55
C LYS A 47 -6.46 -23.16 1.74
N PRO A 48 -6.79 -21.92 2.12
CA PRO A 48 -6.23 -20.77 1.43
C PRO A 48 -4.71 -20.75 1.64
N HIS A 49 -3.99 -20.38 0.58
CA HIS A 49 -2.53 -20.31 0.60
C HIS A 49 -2.10 -18.87 0.34
N LEU A 50 -1.11 -18.42 1.11
CA LEU A 50 -0.55 -17.07 0.98
C LEU A 50 0.96 -17.15 1.18
N ARG A 51 1.72 -16.69 0.18
CA ARG A 51 3.18 -16.58 0.28
C ARG A 51 3.56 -15.15 0.64
N ILE A 52 4.22 -14.97 1.77
CA ILE A 52 4.67 -13.65 2.24
C ILE A 52 6.20 -13.64 2.27
N ALA A 53 6.80 -12.51 1.94
CA ALA A 53 8.24 -12.29 2.08
C ALA A 53 8.52 -10.91 2.69
N THR A 54 9.73 -10.77 3.23
CA THR A 54 10.34 -9.46 3.48
C THR A 54 11.61 -9.37 2.66
N TYR A 55 11.84 -8.22 2.04
CA TYR A 55 13.07 -7.94 1.31
C TYR A 55 13.46 -6.48 1.54
N ASN A 56 14.47 -6.28 2.39
CA ASN A 56 15.12 -5.00 2.53
C ASN A 56 15.91 -4.72 1.25
N ILE A 57 15.55 -3.65 0.55
CA ILE A 57 16.15 -3.33 -0.75
C ILE A 57 17.36 -2.42 -0.62
N GLY A 58 17.67 -1.93 0.58
CA GLY A 58 18.75 -1.00 0.86
C GLY A 58 18.83 0.09 -0.18
N LYS A 59 17.74 0.83 -0.44
CA LYS A 59 17.61 1.85 -1.51
C LYS A 59 18.03 1.38 -2.92
N ASN A 60 17.82 0.11 -3.29
CA ASN A 60 18.30 -0.52 -4.53
C ASN A 60 19.84 -0.73 -4.57
N GLU A 61 20.45 -1.10 -3.44
CA GLU A 61 21.91 -1.31 -3.30
C GLU A 61 22.48 -2.47 -4.14
N ALA A 62 21.64 -3.39 -4.61
CA ALA A 62 22.07 -4.48 -5.49
C ALA A 62 22.51 -4.01 -6.89
N SER A 63 22.37 -2.71 -7.18
CA SER A 63 22.81 -2.07 -8.42
C SER A 63 23.82 -0.96 -8.13
N GLU A 64 24.87 -0.86 -8.96
CA GLU A 64 25.81 0.27 -8.92
C GLU A 64 25.11 1.60 -9.27
N ASN A 65 24.10 1.54 -10.14
CA ASN A 65 23.24 2.66 -10.46
C ASN A 65 21.89 2.49 -9.76
N VAL A 66 21.60 3.35 -8.79
CA VAL A 66 20.33 3.36 -8.03
C VAL A 66 19.07 3.43 -8.92
N ALA A 67 19.19 3.98 -10.12
CA ALA A 67 18.10 4.09 -11.09
C ALA A 67 17.90 2.83 -11.96
N ASP A 68 18.82 1.86 -11.91
CA ASP A 68 18.68 0.58 -12.59
C ASP A 68 18.01 -0.46 -11.68
N PHE A 69 16.74 -0.76 -11.98
CA PHE A 69 15.92 -1.71 -11.24
C PHE A 69 15.97 -3.14 -11.80
N THR A 70 16.85 -3.44 -12.75
CA THR A 70 16.86 -4.74 -13.45
C THR A 70 17.05 -5.90 -12.48
N SER A 71 18.11 -5.86 -11.66
CA SER A 71 18.41 -6.90 -10.65
C SER A 71 17.34 -6.98 -9.58
N LEU A 72 16.84 -5.84 -9.10
CA LEU A 72 15.80 -5.78 -8.08
C LEU A 72 14.48 -6.37 -8.59
N ASN A 73 14.03 -6.01 -9.79
CA ASN A 73 12.84 -6.59 -10.40
C ASN A 73 12.98 -8.09 -10.66
N ALA A 74 14.17 -8.56 -11.07
CA ALA A 74 14.44 -9.99 -11.20
C ALA A 74 14.33 -10.72 -9.85
N ALA A 75 14.85 -10.14 -8.77
CA ALA A 75 14.74 -10.68 -7.42
C ALA A 75 13.28 -10.72 -6.95
N ILE A 76 12.51 -9.64 -7.11
CA ILE A 76 11.08 -9.57 -6.77
C ILE A 76 10.28 -10.66 -7.51
N LYS A 77 10.51 -10.84 -8.82
CA LYS A 77 9.88 -11.91 -9.61
C LYS A 77 10.25 -13.30 -9.09
N LYS A 78 11.53 -13.52 -8.74
CA LYS A 78 12.01 -14.81 -8.23
C LYS A 78 11.49 -15.13 -6.83
N ILE A 79 11.32 -14.12 -5.97
CA ILE A 79 10.67 -14.26 -4.66
C ILE A 79 9.24 -14.77 -4.83
N ALA A 80 8.55 -14.35 -5.90
CA ALA A 80 7.22 -14.87 -6.28
C ALA A 80 6.18 -14.86 -5.13
N ALA A 81 6.35 -13.97 -4.15
CA ALA A 81 5.44 -13.84 -3.03
C ALA A 81 4.18 -13.08 -3.43
N ASP A 82 3.08 -13.32 -2.74
CA ASP A 82 1.83 -12.61 -2.96
C ASP A 82 1.83 -11.24 -2.28
N ILE A 83 2.53 -11.14 -1.15
CA ILE A 83 2.76 -9.90 -0.41
C ILE A 83 4.24 -9.82 -0.03
N ILE A 84 4.86 -8.66 -0.25
CA ILE A 84 6.26 -8.39 0.09
C ILE A 84 6.32 -7.15 0.96
N ALA A 85 6.88 -7.29 2.16
CA ALA A 85 7.32 -6.18 2.98
C ALA A 85 8.66 -5.66 2.44
N VAL A 86 8.77 -4.36 2.19
CA VAL A 86 9.92 -3.73 1.54
C VAL A 86 10.49 -2.63 2.45
N PRO A 87 11.37 -2.95 3.41
CA PRO A 87 12.09 -1.93 4.17
C PRO A 87 13.08 -1.13 3.30
N GLU A 88 13.49 0.02 3.81
CA GLU A 88 14.53 0.90 3.25
C GLU A 88 14.25 1.44 1.85
N VAL A 89 13.04 1.97 1.67
CA VAL A 89 12.57 2.55 0.43
C VAL A 89 12.82 4.05 0.42
N ASP A 90 13.45 4.55 -0.65
CA ASP A 90 13.45 5.97 -0.97
C ASP A 90 12.22 6.35 -1.82
N ASN A 91 11.58 7.45 -1.44
CA ASN A 91 10.57 8.14 -2.24
C ASN A 91 11.06 9.55 -2.55
N LYS A 92 11.53 9.74 -3.79
CA LYS A 92 11.97 11.03 -4.32
C LYS A 92 13.10 11.70 -3.53
N THR A 93 14.00 10.93 -2.93
CA THR A 93 15.24 11.44 -2.31
C THR A 93 16.25 11.85 -3.38
N ALA A 94 17.19 12.74 -3.08
CA ALA A 94 18.21 13.13 -4.08
C ALA A 94 19.15 11.95 -4.41
N ARG A 95 19.51 11.13 -3.42
CA ARG A 95 20.33 9.92 -3.58
C ARG A 95 19.67 8.84 -4.43
N SER A 96 18.33 8.84 -4.53
CA SER A 96 17.58 7.98 -5.47
C SER A 96 17.33 8.65 -6.82
N GLN A 97 17.99 9.77 -7.12
CA GLN A 97 17.76 10.58 -8.32
C GLN A 97 16.29 11.05 -8.45
N LYS A 98 15.65 11.34 -7.31
CA LYS A 98 14.24 11.73 -7.22
C LYS A 98 13.24 10.68 -7.73
N ILE A 99 13.63 9.40 -7.71
CA ILE A 99 12.77 8.27 -8.07
C ILE A 99 11.89 7.86 -6.89
N ASP A 100 10.62 7.58 -7.17
CA ASP A 100 9.73 6.84 -6.28
C ASP A 100 10.00 5.34 -6.47
N GLN A 101 10.87 4.77 -5.64
CA GLN A 101 11.38 3.42 -5.84
C GLN A 101 10.26 2.38 -5.74
N LEU A 102 9.37 2.52 -4.75
CA LEU A 102 8.31 1.55 -4.50
C LEU A 102 7.30 1.53 -5.65
N LYS A 103 6.89 2.69 -6.15
CA LYS A 103 6.02 2.77 -7.32
C LYS A 103 6.68 2.15 -8.56
N THR A 104 7.96 2.42 -8.80
CA THR A 104 8.70 1.85 -9.94
C THR A 104 8.72 0.32 -9.88
N ILE A 105 8.98 -0.26 -8.70
CA ILE A 105 8.96 -1.72 -8.51
C ILE A 105 7.54 -2.27 -8.67
N ALA A 106 6.54 -1.58 -8.11
CA ALA A 106 5.15 -2.00 -8.18
C ALA A 106 4.63 -2.07 -9.62
N ASP A 107 4.85 -1.00 -10.39
CA ASP A 107 4.45 -0.91 -11.80
C ASP A 107 5.15 -1.99 -12.64
N ALA A 108 6.45 -2.19 -12.45
CA ALA A 108 7.25 -3.15 -13.24
C ALA A 108 6.88 -4.62 -12.97
N ASN A 109 6.29 -4.92 -11.80
CA ASN A 109 5.94 -6.27 -11.38
C ASN A 109 4.43 -6.50 -11.23
N ASN A 110 3.60 -5.52 -11.59
CA ASN A 110 2.14 -5.55 -11.49
C ASN A 110 1.64 -5.83 -10.06
N TYR A 111 2.18 -5.10 -9.08
CA TYR A 111 1.73 -5.12 -7.69
C TYR A 111 0.96 -3.83 -7.35
N HIS A 112 0.01 -3.93 -6.44
CA HIS A 112 -0.43 -2.80 -5.63
C HIS A 112 0.66 -2.44 -4.62
N TYR A 113 0.73 -1.18 -4.19
CA TYR A 113 1.72 -0.77 -3.20
C TYR A 113 1.16 0.19 -2.15
N ALA A 114 1.81 0.20 -1.00
CA ALA A 114 1.59 1.17 0.07
C ALA A 114 2.94 1.64 0.62
N PHE A 115 3.12 2.96 0.69
CA PHE A 115 4.30 3.58 1.28
C PHE A 115 3.97 4.11 2.67
N GLY A 116 4.85 3.84 3.63
CA GLY A 116 4.80 4.37 4.98
C GLY A 116 6.03 5.21 5.25
N LYS A 117 5.87 6.54 5.18
CA LYS A 117 6.96 7.48 5.49
C LYS A 117 7.39 7.33 6.94
N ALA A 118 8.70 7.15 7.15
CA ALA A 118 9.32 7.18 8.46
C ALA A 118 9.88 8.57 8.79
N LEU A 119 10.60 9.18 7.85
CA LEU A 119 11.14 10.54 7.98
C LEU A 119 11.27 11.24 6.63
N ASP A 120 11.38 12.57 6.68
CA ASP A 120 11.87 13.36 5.54
C ASP A 120 13.39 13.19 5.45
N PHE A 121 13.91 12.89 4.26
CA PHE A 121 15.33 12.58 4.06
C PHE A 121 15.79 13.03 2.67
N ASP A 122 16.91 13.75 2.62
CA ASP A 122 17.59 14.13 1.36
C ASP A 122 16.66 14.79 0.31
N GLY A 123 15.81 15.70 0.80
CA GLY A 123 14.81 16.41 0.00
C GLY A 123 13.71 15.52 -0.59
N GLY A 124 13.48 14.34 0.00
CA GLY A 124 12.40 13.41 -0.28
C GLY A 124 11.97 12.72 1.01
N GLU A 125 11.51 11.48 0.90
CA GLU A 125 11.00 10.70 2.03
C GLU A 125 11.67 9.33 2.07
N TYR A 126 11.91 8.81 3.27
CA TYR A 126 12.45 7.48 3.50
C TYR A 126 11.52 6.68 4.42
N GLY A 127 11.37 5.39 4.17
CA GLY A 127 10.52 4.56 5.00
C GLY A 127 10.34 3.13 4.52
N LEU A 128 9.12 2.64 4.75
CA LEU A 128 8.72 1.26 4.51
C LEU A 128 7.77 1.17 3.33
N GLY A 129 7.81 0.05 2.63
CA GLY A 129 6.88 -0.31 1.57
C GLY A 129 6.19 -1.63 1.82
N ILE A 130 5.02 -1.78 1.21
CA ILE A 130 4.37 -3.07 0.98
C ILE A 130 4.09 -3.16 -0.52
N LEU A 131 4.37 -4.32 -1.10
CA LEU A 131 3.89 -4.73 -2.42
C LEU A 131 2.88 -5.86 -2.22
N SER A 132 1.75 -5.81 -2.92
CA SER A 132 0.72 -6.86 -2.86
C SER A 132 0.14 -7.17 -4.24
N LYS A 133 0.01 -8.45 -4.61
CA LYS A 133 -0.73 -8.85 -5.82
C LYS A 133 -2.22 -8.52 -5.72
N TYR A 134 -2.71 -8.34 -4.49
CA TYR A 134 -4.11 -8.07 -4.20
C TYR A 134 -4.33 -6.62 -3.76
N LYS A 135 -5.57 -6.15 -3.91
CA LYS A 135 -5.95 -4.78 -3.55
C LYS A 135 -5.68 -4.50 -2.07
N ILE A 136 -4.90 -3.46 -1.82
CA ILE A 136 -4.74 -2.87 -0.49
C ILE A 136 -5.96 -1.98 -0.24
N GLN A 137 -6.73 -2.30 0.80
CA GLN A 137 -7.98 -1.60 1.12
C GLN A 137 -7.74 -0.40 2.02
N HIS A 138 -6.93 -0.59 3.05
CA HIS A 138 -6.63 0.42 4.06
C HIS A 138 -5.17 0.35 4.46
N THR A 139 -4.58 1.51 4.77
CA THR A 139 -3.21 1.61 5.26
C THR A 139 -3.15 2.57 6.44
N GLN A 140 -2.18 2.35 7.31
CA GLN A 140 -1.89 3.23 8.43
C GLN A 140 -0.41 3.21 8.73
N VAL A 141 0.12 4.37 9.07
CA VAL A 141 1.48 4.53 9.59
C VAL A 141 1.39 4.88 11.07
N ILE A 142 2.10 4.15 11.91
CA ILE A 142 2.18 4.38 13.35
C ILE A 142 3.62 4.73 13.69
N ASN A 143 3.85 5.89 14.31
CA ASN A 143 5.16 6.24 14.83
C ASN A 143 5.53 5.30 15.97
N LEU A 144 6.73 4.72 15.91
CA LEU A 144 7.31 3.93 16.96
C LEU A 144 8.19 4.83 17.86
N PRO A 145 8.27 4.55 19.17
CA PRO A 145 9.17 5.28 20.07
C PRO A 145 10.62 5.22 19.54
N SER A 146 11.20 6.39 19.29
CA SER A 146 12.56 6.50 18.70
C SER A 146 13.50 7.39 19.52
N GLY A 147 13.00 8.10 20.54
CA GLY A 147 13.80 9.05 21.33
C GLY A 147 14.45 10.10 20.43
N ASP A 148 15.76 10.30 20.60
CA ASP A 148 16.57 11.22 19.78
C ASP A 148 17.17 10.56 18.52
N ALA A 149 16.87 9.28 18.26
CA ALA A 149 17.32 8.58 17.06
C ALA A 149 16.40 8.83 15.86
N GLU A 150 16.80 8.35 14.68
CA GLU A 150 15.97 8.42 13.47
C GLU A 150 14.59 7.78 13.71
N GLN A 151 13.53 8.50 13.31
CA GLN A 151 12.15 8.08 13.50
C GLN A 151 11.87 6.73 12.83
N ARG A 152 11.37 5.77 13.61
CA ARG A 152 10.89 4.47 13.12
C ARG A 152 9.37 4.45 13.07
N VAL A 153 8.79 3.71 12.13
CA VAL A 153 7.34 3.56 11.99
C VAL A 153 6.96 2.10 11.80
N ALA A 154 5.71 1.76 12.11
CA ALA A 154 5.05 0.56 11.63
C ALA A 154 4.10 0.94 10.50
N LEU A 155 4.21 0.27 9.35
CA LEU A 155 3.25 0.37 8.25
C LEU A 155 2.29 -0.81 8.32
N LEU A 156 1.02 -0.53 8.52
CA LEU A 156 -0.07 -1.49 8.55
C LEU A 156 -0.84 -1.42 7.23
N ALA A 157 -1.24 -2.56 6.69
CA ALA A 157 -2.10 -2.66 5.52
C ALA A 157 -3.12 -3.79 5.66
N GLN A 158 -4.39 -3.49 5.39
CA GLN A 158 -5.44 -4.49 5.20
C GLN A 158 -5.54 -4.86 3.73
N ILE A 159 -5.40 -6.15 3.43
CA ILE A 159 -5.28 -6.67 2.07
C ILE A 159 -6.36 -7.71 1.83
N ALA A 160 -7.15 -7.51 0.77
CA ALA A 160 -8.22 -8.42 0.38
C ALA A 160 -7.65 -9.62 -0.38
N VAL A 161 -7.25 -10.67 0.35
CA VAL A 161 -6.69 -11.90 -0.22
C VAL A 161 -7.82 -12.88 -0.58
N PRO A 162 -7.93 -13.33 -1.85
CA PRO A 162 -8.92 -14.34 -2.24
C PRO A 162 -8.79 -15.63 -1.43
N GLY A 163 -9.93 -16.19 -1.03
CA GLY A 163 -9.99 -17.44 -0.25
C GLY A 163 -9.87 -17.26 1.27
N PHE A 164 -9.49 -16.08 1.75
CA PHE A 164 -9.58 -15.72 3.17
C PHE A 164 -10.94 -15.08 3.46
N ASP A 165 -11.56 -15.45 4.58
CA ASP A 165 -12.88 -14.93 4.98
C ASP A 165 -12.86 -13.47 5.43
N THR A 166 -11.68 -13.00 5.85
CA THR A 166 -11.44 -11.62 6.27
C THR A 166 -10.18 -11.09 5.59
N PRO A 167 -10.08 -9.77 5.34
CA PRO A 167 -8.83 -9.16 4.90
C PRO A 167 -7.67 -9.53 5.82
N VAL A 168 -6.51 -9.79 5.23
CA VAL A 168 -5.28 -10.07 5.96
C VAL A 168 -4.66 -8.74 6.38
N LEU A 169 -4.39 -8.59 7.69
CA LEU A 169 -3.63 -7.46 8.20
C LEU A 169 -2.13 -7.78 8.14
N VAL A 170 -1.39 -7.00 7.38
CA VAL A 170 0.07 -7.08 7.27
C VAL A 170 0.68 -5.88 7.97
N MET A 171 1.67 -6.13 8.83
CA MET A 171 2.40 -5.10 9.57
C MET A 171 3.88 -5.20 9.23
N VAL A 172 4.45 -4.08 8.78
CA VAL A 172 5.87 -3.97 8.46
C VAL A 172 6.49 -3.00 9.43
N THR A 173 7.58 -3.42 10.07
CA THR A 173 8.46 -2.59 10.86
C THR A 173 9.85 -2.61 10.23
N PRO A 174 10.69 -1.59 10.47
CA PRO A 174 12.08 -1.68 10.09
C PRO A 174 12.77 -2.82 10.86
N PRO A 175 13.89 -3.36 10.32
CA PRO A 175 14.71 -4.34 11.03
C PRO A 175 15.34 -3.74 12.30
#